data_AF-A0A1J4LU54-F1
#
_entry.id   AF-A0A1J4LU54-F1
#
_cell.length_a   1.000
_cell.length_b   1.000
_cell.length_c   1.000
_cell.angle_alpha   90.00
_cell.angle_beta   90.00
_cell.angle_gamma   90.00
#
_symmetry.space_group_name_H-M   'P 1'
#
loop_
_entity.id
_entity.type
_entity.pdbx_description
1 polymer ?
#
loop_
_entity_poly.entity_id
_entity_poly.type
_entity_poly.pdbx_seq_one_letter_code
_entity_poly.pdbx_strand_id
1 'polypeptide(L)' 'MSESKNWGAGQESVVYQIVEEIAEKKDTTVDEVKPLHGSIDTDALTSLFSRPDTTLKIDFYHDGVKVVAQKDPELHVNVI' A
#
# COMPACT_ATOMS: atom_id res chain seq x y z
N MET A 1 -25.11 -15.74 -11.00
CA MET A 1 -24.97 -14.73 -9.93
C MET A 1 -23.52 -14.80 -9.50
N SER A 2 -22.67 -13.93 -10.03
CA SER A 2 -21.29 -13.79 -9.57
C SER A 2 -21.21 -12.39 -8.98
N GLU A 3 -21.02 -12.32 -7.67
CA GLU A 3 -20.92 -11.09 -6.92
C GLU A 3 -19.67 -10.34 -7.38
N SER A 4 -19.87 -9.30 -8.19
CA SER A 4 -18.86 -8.30 -8.47
C SER A 4 -18.56 -7.60 -7.14
N LYS A 5 -17.43 -7.96 -6.53
CA LYS A 5 -16.84 -7.23 -5.40
C LYS A 5 -16.51 -5.82 -5.91
N ASN A 6 -17.47 -4.92 -5.76
CA ASN A 6 -17.39 -3.52 -6.16
C ASN A 6 -16.50 -2.79 -5.14
N TRP A 7 -15.19 -3.02 -5.24
CA TRP A 7 -14.20 -2.17 -4.61
C TRP A 7 -14.28 -0.82 -5.33
N GLY A 8 -14.69 0.23 -4.62
CA GLY A 8 -14.92 1.56 -5.19
C GLY A 8 -13.73 2.01 -6.06
N ALA A 9 -14.01 2.17 -7.35
CA ALA A 9 -13.08 2.45 -8.46
C ALA A 9 -12.40 3.83 -8.38
N GLY A 10 -11.73 4.11 -7.27
CA GLY A 10 -11.01 5.36 -6.99
C GLY A 10 -10.32 5.38 -5.62
N GLN A 11 -10.58 4.38 -4.78
CA GLN A 11 -9.85 4.08 -3.55
C GLN A 11 -9.24 2.68 -3.61
N GLU A 12 -8.64 2.34 -4.76
CA GLU A 12 -7.60 1.31 -4.83
C GLU A 12 -6.43 1.82 -3.97
N SER A 13 -6.57 1.50 -2.68
CA SER A 13 -5.93 2.15 -1.56
C SER A 13 -4.41 2.06 -1.69
N VAL A 14 -3.67 3.11 -1.32
CA VAL A 14 -2.19 3.06 -1.17
C VAL A 14 -1.74 1.79 -0.44
N VAL A 15 -2.57 1.31 0.49
CA VAL A 15 -2.43 0.04 1.20
C VAL A 15 -2.36 -1.16 0.24
N TYR A 16 -3.28 -1.25 -0.72
CA TYR A 16 -3.33 -2.34 -1.71
C TYR A 16 -2.09 -2.34 -2.61
N GLN A 17 -1.69 -1.17 -3.14
CA GLN A 17 -0.45 -1.06 -3.93
C GLN A 17 0.78 -1.50 -3.12
N ILE A 18 0.85 -1.13 -1.84
CA ILE A 18 1.93 -1.59 -0.97
C ILE A 18 1.91 -3.10 -0.77
N VAL A 19 0.73 -3.67 -0.52
CA VAL A 19 0.59 -5.12 -0.34
C VAL A 19 0.97 -5.86 -1.62
N GLU A 20 0.58 -5.38 -2.80
CA GLU A 20 0.97 -5.94 -4.09
C GLU A 20 2.48 -5.92 -4.30
N GLU A 21 3.13 -4.79 -4.05
CA GLU A 21 4.60 -4.68 -4.20
C GLU A 21 5.34 -5.60 -3.22
N ILE A 22 4.84 -5.76 -2.00
CA ILE A 22 5.41 -6.72 -1.04
C ILE A 22 5.20 -8.15 -1.52
N ALA A 23 4.01 -8.46 -2.04
CA ALA A 23 3.67 -9.78 -2.55
C ALA A 23 4.60 -10.17 -3.72
N GLU A 24 4.75 -9.27 -4.68
CA GLU A 24 5.64 -9.45 -5.83
C GLU A 24 7.10 -9.64 -5.38
N LYS A 25 7.59 -8.78 -4.48
CA LYS A 25 8.97 -8.87 -3.97
C LYS A 25 9.25 -10.19 -3.25
N LYS A 26 8.24 -10.76 -2.59
CA LYS A 26 8.35 -11.98 -1.79
C LYS A 26 7.92 -13.25 -2.54
N ASP A 27 7.58 -13.16 -3.82
CA ASP A 27 7.07 -14.27 -4.63
C ASP A 27 5.88 -14.98 -3.95
N THR A 28 4.93 -14.19 -3.45
CA THR A 28 3.75 -14.68 -2.72
C THR A 28 2.49 -13.96 -3.20
N THR A 29 1.33 -14.37 -2.70
CA THR A 29 0.05 -13.74 -3.04
C THR A 29 -0.31 -12.64 -2.03
N VAL A 30 -1.13 -11.67 -2.45
CA VAL A 30 -1.61 -10.58 -1.58
C VAL A 30 -2.33 -11.06 -0.31
N ASP A 31 -2.97 -12.24 -0.36
CA ASP A 31 -3.67 -12.86 0.77
C ASP A 31 -2.68 -13.49 1.80
N GLU A 32 -1.48 -13.83 1.34
CA GLU A 32 -0.40 -14.38 2.16
C GLU A 32 0.50 -13.30 2.78
N VAL A 33 0.40 -12.05 2.30
CA VAL A 33 1.09 -10.91 2.91
C VAL A 33 0.48 -10.62 4.28
N LYS A 34 1.34 -10.46 5.29
CA LYS A 34 0.88 -10.17 6.64
C LYS A 34 0.17 -8.81 6.70
N PRO A 35 -0.82 -8.62 7.59
CA PRO A 35 -1.50 -7.35 7.73
C PRO A 35 -0.53 -6.20 8.05
N LEU A 36 -0.65 -5.07 7.34
CA LEU A 36 0.22 -3.91 7.52
C LEU A 36 0.01 -3.17 8.85
N HIS A 37 -1.15 -3.31 9.49
CA HIS A 37 -1.50 -2.64 10.75
C HIS A 37 -0.50 -2.86 11.90
N GLY A 38 0.32 -3.92 11.85
CA GLY A 38 1.39 -4.16 12.81
C GLY A 38 2.68 -3.36 12.56
N SER A 39 2.86 -2.84 11.34
CA SER A 39 4.04 -2.11 10.89
C SER A 39 3.76 -0.62 10.68
N ILE A 40 2.54 -0.28 10.26
CA ILE A 40 2.12 1.08 9.95
C ILE A 40 0.61 1.22 10.15
N ASP A 41 0.17 2.40 10.59
CA ASP A 41 -1.24 2.74 10.64
C ASP A 41 -1.76 3.00 9.22
N THR A 42 -2.57 2.08 8.71
CA THR A 42 -3.09 2.10 7.33
C THR A 42 -4.15 3.19 7.13
N ASP A 43 -4.91 3.55 8.16
CA ASP A 43 -5.87 4.65 8.12
C ASP A 43 -5.15 5.99 8.01
N ALA A 44 -4.10 6.19 8.81
CA ALA A 44 -3.24 7.36 8.71
C ALA A 44 -2.57 7.43 7.33
N LEU A 45 -2.10 6.29 6.82
CA LEU A 45 -1.49 6.19 5.49
C LEU A 45 -2.48 6.62 4.39
N THR A 46 -3.66 6.03 4.36
CA THR A 46 -4.71 6.41 3.40
C THR A 46 -5.06 7.88 3.53
N SER A 47 -5.17 8.42 4.75
CA SER A 47 -5.46 9.85 4.96
C SER A 47 -4.34 10.77 4.46
N LEU A 48 -3.07 10.39 4.63
CA LEU A 48 -1.93 11.17 4.17
C LEU A 48 -1.85 11.19 2.65
N PHE A 49 -1.95 10.02 2.01
CA PHE A 49 -1.82 9.88 0.56
C PHE A 49 -3.07 10.33 -0.22
N SER A 50 -4.22 10.46 0.44
CA SER A 50 -5.45 11.00 -0.17
C SER A 50 -5.37 12.51 -0.46
N ARG A 51 -4.40 13.24 0.10
CA ARG A 51 -4.23 14.69 -0.14
C ARG A 51 -3.57 14.92 -1.49
N PRO A 52 -4.21 15.60 -2.46
CA PRO A 52 -3.67 15.74 -3.83
C PRO A 52 -2.35 16.53 -3.86
N ASP A 53 -2.22 17.60 -3.08
CA ASP A 53 -1.08 18.53 -3.12
C ASP A 53 0.02 18.22 -2.10
N THR A 54 0.15 16.96 -1.66
CA THR A 54 1.14 16.59 -0.64
C THR A 54 2.25 15.74 -1.24
N THR A 55 3.46 16.32 -1.31
CA THR A 55 4.69 15.56 -1.51
C THR A 55 5.07 14.92 -0.18
N LEU A 56 5.02 13.60 -0.11
CA LEU A 56 5.36 12.87 1.12
C LEU A 56 6.08 11.57 0.80
N LYS A 57 7.00 11.20 1.68
CA LYS A 57 7.74 9.94 1.64
C LYS A 57 7.66 9.29 3.00
N ILE A 58 7.24 8.03 3.01
CA ILE A 58 7.15 7.21 4.20
C ILE A 58 7.94 5.95 3.92
N ASP A 59 8.83 5.60 4.85
CA ASP A 59 9.50 4.32 4.85
C ASP A 59 9.27 3.57 6.17
N PHE A 60 8.96 2.30 6.05
CA PHE A 60 8.73 1.42 7.19
C PHE A 60 9.20 -0.01 6.86
N TYR A 61 9.37 -0.82 7.90
CA TYR A 61 9.75 -2.21 7.75
C TYR A 61 8.53 -3.10 7.95
N HIS A 62 8.35 -4.05 7.04
CA HIS A 62 7.31 -5.06 7.13
C HIS A 62 7.88 -6.41 6.75
N ASP A 63 7.72 -7.40 7.63
CA ASP A 63 8.13 -8.79 7.39
C ASP A 63 9.56 -8.96 6.84
N GLY A 64 10.50 -8.16 7.33
CA GLY A 64 11.92 -8.21 6.94
C GLY A 64 12.28 -7.46 5.66
N VAL A 65 11.32 -6.85 4.96
CA VAL A 65 11.57 -5.97 3.81
C VAL A 65 11.35 -4.50 4.17
N LYS A 66 12.05 -3.59 3.48
CA LYS A 66 11.83 -2.16 3.65
C LYS A 66 10.86 -1.67 2.58
N VAL A 67 9.73 -1.15 3.00
CA VAL A 67 8.73 -0.55 2.12
C VAL A 67 8.96 0.96 2.08
N VAL A 68 9.00 1.53 0.88
CA VAL A 68 9.13 2.97 0.65
C VAL A 68 7.96 3.41 -0.21
N ALA A 69 7.03 4.18 0.37
CA ALA A 69 5.93 4.81 -0.33
C ALA A 69 6.23 6.30 -0.48
N GLN A 70 6.30 6.79 -1.71
CA GLN A 70 6.57 8.18 -2.05
C GLN A 70 5.45 8.71 -2.96
N LYS A 71 4.93 9.89 -2.66
CA LYS A 71 4.02 10.62 -3.53
C LYS A 71 4.67 11.90 -4.01
N ASP A 72 4.92 12.01 -5.31
CA ASP A 72 5.46 13.22 -5.94
C ASP A 72 5.37 13.17 -7.49
N PRO A 73 4.40 13.82 -8.15
CA PRO A 73 3.00 14.01 -7.75
C PRO A 73 2.18 12.71 -7.78
N GLU A 74 2.71 11.67 -8.41
CA GLU A 74 2.13 10.32 -8.47
C GLU A 74 2.63 9.46 -7.30
N LEU A 75 1.87 8.43 -6.94
CA LEU A 75 2.23 7.47 -5.92
C LEU A 75 3.19 6.42 -6.52
N HIS A 76 4.37 6.33 -5.94
CA HIS A 76 5.37 5.31 -6.21
C HIS A 76 5.62 4.50 -4.94
N VAL A 77 5.51 3.18 -5.06
CA VAL A 77 5.86 2.25 -3.99
C VAL A 77 7.06 1.45 -4.46
N ASN A 78 7.99 1.19 -3.55
CA ASN A 78 9.16 0.36 -3.81
C ASN A 78 9.50 -0.47 -2.58
N VAL A 79 9.83 -1.74 -2.78
CA VAL A 79 10.19 -2.68 -1.72
C VAL A 79 11.64 -3.14 -1.89
N ILE A 80 12.46 -2.87 -0.87
CA ILE A 80 13.91 -3.08 -0.84
C ILE A 80 14.25 -4.27 0.05
#